data_AF-A0A5N6E8M3-F1
#
_entry.id   AF-A0A5N6E8M3-F1
#
_cell.length_a   1.000
_cell.length_b   1.000
_cell.length_c   1.000
_cell.angle_alpha   90.00
_cell.angle_beta   90.00
_cell.angle_gamma   90.00
#
_symmetry.space_group_name_H-M   'P 1'
#
loop_
_entity.id
_entity.type
_entity.pdbx_description
1 polymer ?
#
loop_
_entity_poly.entity_id
_entity_poly.type
_entity_poly.pdbx_seq_one_letter_code
_entity_poly.pdbx_strand_id
1 'polypeptide(L)'
;MQKRATCNTSQPGIEEVSGGSKENDDISLLFAALRELLVENGVLILNAKPLGCPYFYYWRHKNRTTGKYKWLIKFIFLFLVTNRMWNSDKQRPEGNRLILIDPEEVSDTFSIKESQMNDMRVWDP
;
A
#
# COMPACT_ATOMS: atom_id res chain seq x y z
N MET A 1 -3.53 -5.16 -1.18
CA MET A 1 -2.98 -4.70 -2.46
C MET A 1 -3.95 -3.66 -3.01
N GLN A 2 -3.45 -2.77 -3.84
CA GLN A 2 -4.22 -1.73 -4.48
C GLN A 2 -3.80 -1.58 -5.91
N LYS A 3 -4.68 -1.03 -6.73
CA LYS A 3 -4.36 -0.56 -8.08
C LYS A 3 -4.35 0.96 -8.06
N ARG A 4 -3.19 1.56 -8.33
CA ARG A 4 -3.07 3.03 -8.38
C ARG A 4 -4.04 3.62 -9.41
N ALA A 5 -4.53 4.82 -9.14
CA ALA A 5 -5.33 5.59 -10.08
C ALA A 5 -4.59 5.84 -11.40
N THR A 6 -5.34 6.13 -12.45
CA THR A 6 -4.82 6.30 -13.82
C THR A 6 -4.22 7.68 -14.08
N CYS A 7 -4.41 8.64 -13.17
CA CYS A 7 -3.84 9.99 -13.22
C CYS A 7 -3.28 10.38 -11.83
N ASN A 8 -2.51 11.46 -11.76
CA ASN A 8 -1.97 12.09 -10.53
C ASN A 8 -1.12 11.21 -9.59
N THR A 9 -0.75 10.00 -10.01
CA THR A 9 0.16 9.14 -9.24
C THR A 9 1.53 8.99 -9.91
N SER A 10 2.53 8.62 -9.14
CA SER A 10 3.89 8.37 -9.68
C SER A 10 3.98 7.12 -10.56
N GLN A 11 3.01 6.22 -10.46
CA GLN A 11 2.96 4.93 -11.17
C GLN A 11 1.52 4.54 -11.54
N PRO A 12 0.90 5.20 -12.54
CA PRO A 12 -0.50 5.00 -12.84
C PRO A 12 -0.87 3.56 -13.21
N GLY A 13 -1.96 3.05 -12.65
CA GLY A 13 -2.51 1.72 -12.94
C GLY A 13 -1.69 0.52 -12.47
N ILE A 14 -0.54 0.73 -11.79
CA ILE A 14 0.26 -0.35 -11.21
C ILE A 14 -0.45 -0.94 -10.00
N GLU A 15 -0.36 -2.27 -9.88
CA GLU A 15 -0.80 -3.02 -8.71
C GLU A 15 0.35 -3.15 -7.71
N GLU A 16 0.15 -2.64 -6.49
CA GLU A 16 1.17 -2.68 -5.44
C GLU A 16 0.55 -2.73 -4.03
N VAL A 17 1.42 -2.77 -3.01
CA VAL A 17 1.00 -2.54 -1.62
C VAL A 17 0.81 -1.05 -1.37
N SER A 18 -0.09 -0.70 -0.45
CA SER A 18 -0.30 0.69 -0.03
C SER A 18 0.98 1.31 0.51
N GLY A 19 1.21 2.58 0.18
CA GLY A 19 2.39 3.30 0.63
C GLY A 19 2.76 4.50 -0.23
N GLY A 20 3.56 5.36 0.39
CA GLY A 20 3.96 6.64 -0.17
C GLY A 20 5.28 7.15 0.42
N SER A 21 5.61 8.39 0.08
CA SER A 21 6.81 9.04 0.62
C SER A 21 6.53 9.54 2.03
N LYS A 22 7.56 9.55 2.88
CA LYS A 22 7.48 10.21 4.17
C LYS A 22 7.30 11.72 3.96
N GLU A 23 6.29 12.30 4.58
CA GLU A 23 6.02 13.73 4.63
C GLU A 23 6.65 14.39 5.85
N ASN A 24 6.66 15.73 5.89
CA ASN A 24 7.27 16.48 6.98
C ASN A 24 6.56 16.25 8.33
N ASP A 25 5.25 16.04 8.29
CA ASP A 25 4.42 15.84 9.48
C ASP A 25 4.46 14.39 9.98
N ASP A 26 5.06 13.47 9.21
CA ASP A 26 5.24 12.09 9.63
C ASP A 26 6.37 11.99 10.67
N ILE A 27 6.01 11.58 11.89
CA ILE A 27 6.96 11.40 13.00
C ILE A 27 7.98 10.29 12.67
N SER A 28 7.58 9.26 11.91
CA SER A 28 8.45 8.16 11.50
C SER A 28 8.00 7.54 10.18
N LEU A 29 8.84 6.68 9.59
CA LEU A 29 8.49 5.89 8.40
C LEU A 29 7.30 4.95 8.65
N LEU A 30 7.15 4.48 9.89
CA LEU A 30 6.01 3.66 10.29
C LEU A 30 4.71 4.49 10.26
N PHE A 31 4.76 5.72 10.76
CA PHE A 31 3.60 6.63 10.70
C PHE A 31 3.23 6.98 9.26
N ALA A 32 4.22 7.25 8.41
CA ALA A 32 3.98 7.45 6.98
C ALA A 32 3.25 6.24 6.36
N ALA A 33 3.72 5.02 6.61
CA ALA A 33 3.07 3.81 6.10
C ALA A 33 1.63 3.63 6.61
N LEU A 34 1.35 3.97 7.87
CA LEU A 34 0.00 3.89 8.44
C LEU A 34 -0.93 4.99 7.91
N ARG A 35 -0.41 6.20 7.71
CA ARG A 35 -1.14 7.32 7.09
C ARG A 35 -1.58 6.95 5.68
N GLU A 36 -0.64 6.47 4.86
CA GLU A 36 -0.91 6.05 3.48
C GLU A 36 -1.91 4.88 3.44
N LEU A 37 -1.74 3.89 4.32
CA LEU A 37 -2.70 2.77 4.44
C LEU A 37 -4.13 3.24 4.79
N LEU A 38 -4.24 4.29 5.60
CA LEU A 38 -5.54 4.89 5.94
C LEU A 38 -6.12 5.67 4.75
N VAL A 39 -5.34 6.52 4.09
CA VAL A 39 -5.80 7.38 2.97
C VAL A 39 -6.15 6.55 1.73
N GLU A 40 -5.29 5.60 1.39
CA GLU A 40 -5.41 4.83 0.15
C GLU A 40 -6.43 3.68 0.29
N ASN A 41 -6.61 3.12 1.50
CA ASN A 41 -7.41 1.90 1.70
C ASN A 41 -8.45 1.98 2.81
N GLY A 42 -8.55 3.10 3.54
CA GLY A 42 -9.45 3.25 4.68
C GLY A 42 -9.13 2.32 5.85
N VAL A 43 -7.90 1.81 5.96
CA VAL A 43 -7.51 0.86 7.00
C VAL A 43 -6.78 1.57 8.13
N LEU A 44 -7.45 1.68 9.27
CA LEU A 44 -6.86 2.15 10.52
C LEU A 44 -6.40 0.97 11.38
N ILE A 45 -5.14 0.98 11.81
CA ILE A 45 -4.59 0.00 12.76
C ILE A 45 -4.25 0.72 14.05
N LEU A 46 -5.07 0.50 15.09
CA LEU A 46 -4.79 1.03 16.43
C LEU A 46 -3.69 0.21 17.09
N ASN A 47 -2.77 0.89 17.79
CA ASN A 47 -1.61 0.26 18.45
C ASN A 47 -0.78 -0.62 17.49
N ALA A 48 -0.59 -0.15 16.26
CA ALA A 48 0.12 -0.86 15.22
C ALA A 48 1.53 -1.30 15.67
N LYS A 49 1.77 -2.61 15.68
CA LYS A 49 3.09 -3.21 15.88
C LYS A 49 3.45 -4.00 14.63
N PRO A 50 4.53 -3.63 13.92
CA PRO A 50 4.99 -4.42 12.79
C PRO A 50 5.33 -5.85 13.22
N LEU A 51 5.01 -6.81 12.36
CA LEU A 51 5.44 -8.19 12.49
C LEU A 51 6.92 -8.28 12.11
N GLY A 52 7.77 -8.54 13.10
CA GLY A 52 9.21 -8.67 12.90
C GLY A 52 9.91 -7.37 12.53
N CYS A 53 11.07 -7.49 11.87
CA CYS A 53 11.86 -6.35 11.42
C CYS A 53 11.32 -5.79 10.09
N PRO A 54 11.36 -4.47 9.87
CA PRO A 54 10.99 -3.90 8.57
C PRO A 54 11.96 -4.36 7.49
N TYR A 55 11.42 -4.77 6.35
CA TYR A 55 12.21 -5.07 5.16
C TYR A 55 12.51 -3.76 4.43
N PHE A 56 13.65 -3.67 3.75
CA PHE A 56 13.91 -2.53 2.88
C PHE A 56 14.67 -2.95 1.62
N TYR A 57 14.50 -2.18 0.55
CA TYR A 57 15.24 -2.36 -0.69
C TYR A 57 15.54 -1.03 -1.37
N TYR A 58 16.66 -1.00 -2.09
CA TYR A 58 17.02 0.12 -2.96
C TYR A 58 16.30 -0.02 -4.29
N TRP A 59 15.63 1.04 -4.72
CA TRP A 59 14.89 1.06 -5.97
C TRP A 59 15.32 2.24 -6.83
N ARG A 60 15.66 1.96 -8.09
CA ARG A 60 15.94 2.99 -9.09
C ARG A 60 14.71 3.20 -9.96
N HIS A 61 14.03 4.34 -9.80
CA HIS A 61 12.97 4.70 -10.74
C HIS A 61 13.58 5.05 -12.11
N LYS A 62 13.18 4.32 -13.15
CA LYS A 62 13.56 4.63 -14.55
C LYS A 62 12.83 5.88 -15.06
N ASN A 63 11.55 6.05 -14.69
CA ASN A 63 10.64 7.06 -15.26
C ASN A 63 9.98 7.96 -14.19
N ARG A 64 10.68 8.31 -13.11
CA ARG A 64 10.09 9.15 -12.05
C ARG A 64 9.76 10.54 -12.60
N THR A 65 8.55 11.02 -12.34
CA THR A 65 8.10 12.37 -12.69
C THR A 65 8.38 13.41 -11.60
N THR A 66 8.72 12.99 -10.37
CA THR A 66 8.92 13.89 -9.22
C THR A 66 10.17 13.55 -8.37
N GLY A 67 10.86 14.57 -7.84
CA GLY A 67 12.01 14.47 -6.94
C GLY A 67 13.41 14.51 -7.59
N LYS A 68 14.44 14.94 -6.84
CA LYS A 68 15.83 15.13 -7.34
C LYS A 68 16.62 13.82 -7.51
N TYR A 69 16.28 12.77 -6.76
CA TYR A 69 17.02 11.50 -6.73
C TYR A 69 16.25 10.37 -7.44
N LYS A 70 16.94 9.66 -8.34
CA LYS A 70 16.42 8.47 -9.03
C LYS A 70 16.41 7.22 -8.16
N TRP A 71 17.22 7.20 -7.10
CA TRP A 71 17.29 6.11 -6.13
C TRP A 71 16.45 6.45 -4.90
N LEU A 72 15.65 5.47 -4.49
CA LEU A 72 14.83 5.50 -3.29
C LEU A 72 15.17 4.29 -2.42
N ILE A 73 15.00 4.44 -1.11
CA ILE A 73 14.96 3.33 -0.17
C ILE A 73 13.49 3.11 0.16
N LYS A 74 12.95 1.95 -0.20
CA LYS A 74 11.58 1.57 0.16
C LYS A 74 11.64 0.71 1.42
N PHE A 75 10.82 1.07 2.41
CA PHE A 75 10.64 0.32 3.66
C PHE A 75 9.27 -0.37 3.63
N ILE A 76 9.23 -1.65 4.02
CA ILE A 76 8.01 -2.45 4.09
C ILE A 76 7.78 -2.85 5.55
N PHE A 77 6.59 -2.53 6.03
CA PHE A 77 6.10 -2.94 7.34
C PHE A 77 4.98 -3.95 7.16
N LEU A 78 5.06 -5.07 7.88
CA LEU A 78 4.03 -6.10 7.88
C LEU A 78 3.15 -5.91 9.12
N PHE A 79 1.84 -6.01 8.99
CA PHE A 79 0.92 -5.88 10.13
C PHE A 79 -0.05 -7.04 10.16
N LEU A 80 -0.39 -7.48 11.38
CA LEU A 80 -1.55 -8.32 11.59
C LEU A 80 -2.78 -7.43 11.77
N VAL A 81 -3.79 -7.63 10.93
CA VAL A 81 -5.07 -6.90 11.01
C VAL A 81 -6.15 -7.87 11.48
N THR A 82 -6.54 -7.81 12.75
CA THR A 82 -7.42 -8.80 13.39
C THR A 82 -8.90 -8.42 13.45
N ASN A 83 -9.29 -7.27 12.93
CA ASN A 83 -10.69 -6.87 12.91
C ASN A 83 -10.94 -6.00 11.69
N ARG A 84 -11.56 -6.58 10.68
CA ARG A 84 -12.18 -5.81 9.62
C ARG A 84 -13.65 -6.19 9.61
N MET A 85 -14.52 -5.19 9.46
CA MET A 85 -15.67 -5.42 8.60
C MET A 85 -15.05 -5.68 7.22
N TRP A 86 -14.67 -6.92 6.92
CA TRP A 86 -14.07 -7.32 5.64
C TRP A 86 -14.97 -8.36 5.05
N ASN A 87 -15.49 -8.03 3.87
CA ASN A 87 -16.34 -8.96 3.17
C ASN A 87 -15.44 -9.98 2.48
N SER A 88 -15.41 -11.21 3.02
CA SER A 88 -14.59 -12.32 2.52
C SER A 88 -14.92 -12.71 1.09
N ASP A 89 -16.20 -12.62 0.72
CA ASP A 89 -16.69 -13.06 -0.60
C ASP A 89 -16.30 -12.06 -1.68
N LYS A 90 -16.37 -10.76 -1.34
CA LYS A 90 -16.01 -9.66 -2.24
C LYS A 90 -14.53 -9.34 -2.21
N GLN A 91 -13.77 -9.84 -1.21
CA GLN A 91 -12.36 -9.54 -1.00
C GLN A 91 -12.04 -8.05 -0.85
N ARG A 92 -12.88 -7.33 -0.09
CA ARG A 92 -12.74 -5.88 0.14
C ARG A 92 -13.29 -5.44 1.50
N PRO A 93 -12.85 -4.29 2.07
CA PRO A 93 -13.37 -3.78 3.34
C PRO A 93 -14.87 -3.49 3.22
N GLU A 94 -15.67 -3.76 4.24
CA GLU A 94 -17.11 -3.57 4.33
C GLU A 94 -17.40 -2.39 5.28
N GLY A 95 -18.43 -1.59 4.99
CA GLY A 95 -18.62 -0.25 5.58
C GLY A 95 -18.68 0.83 4.50
N ASN A 96 -18.76 2.10 4.89
CA ASN A 96 -18.79 3.23 3.95
C ASN A 96 -17.42 3.39 3.26
N ARG A 97 -17.14 2.52 2.28
CA ARG A 97 -15.94 2.52 1.41
C ARG A 97 -15.64 3.88 0.79
N LEU A 98 -16.68 4.68 0.56
CA LEU A 98 -16.63 5.97 -0.12
C LEU A 98 -16.10 7.11 0.75
N ILE A 99 -15.95 6.93 2.07
CA ILE A 99 -15.54 8.04 2.95
C ILE A 99 -14.02 8.11 3.11
N LEU A 100 -13.29 7.01 2.92
CA LEU A 100 -11.89 6.92 3.35
C LEU A 100 -10.90 6.44 2.27
N ILE A 101 -11.37 6.05 1.08
CA ILE A 101 -10.48 5.73 -0.05
C ILE A 101 -10.41 6.96 -0.93
N ASP A 102 -9.22 7.49 -1.16
CA ASP A 102 -9.01 8.56 -2.13
C ASP A 102 -9.02 8.01 -3.57
N PRO A 103 -10.07 8.28 -4.37
CA PRO A 103 -10.14 7.80 -5.75
C PRO A 103 -9.13 8.49 -6.70
N GLU A 104 -8.53 9.61 -6.29
CA GLU A 104 -7.45 10.26 -7.04
C GLU A 104 -6.13 9.49 -6.95
N GLU A 105 -5.97 8.67 -5.91
CA GLU A 105 -4.77 7.87 -5.68
C GLU A 105 -4.97 6.38 -5.98
N VAL A 106 -6.17 5.85 -5.72
CA VAL A 106 -6.47 4.43 -5.82
C VAL A 106 -7.74 4.18 -6.64
N SER A 107 -7.61 3.37 -7.69
CA SER A 107 -8.75 2.95 -8.53
C SER A 107 -9.43 1.69 -8.01
N ASP A 108 -8.70 0.81 -7.32
CA ASP A 108 -9.26 -0.42 -6.75
C ASP A 108 -8.42 -0.96 -5.58
N THR A 109 -9.04 -1.75 -4.70
CA THR A 109 -8.38 -2.41 -3.55
C THR A 109 -8.79 -3.87 -3.48
N PHE A 110 -7.81 -4.75 -3.25
CA PHE A 110 -8.04 -6.19 -3.26
C PHE A 110 -7.09 -6.94 -2.32
N SER A 111 -7.47 -8.15 -1.94
CA SER A 111 -6.60 -9.08 -1.21
C SER A 111 -6.10 -10.19 -2.11
N ILE A 112 -4.91 -10.69 -1.81
CA ILE A 112 -4.41 -11.95 -2.37
C ILE A 112 -4.35 -12.93 -1.20
N LYS A 113 -5.02 -14.08 -1.32
CA LYS A 113 -4.92 -15.17 -0.35
C LYS A 113 -3.56 -15.85 -0.50
N GLU A 114 -3.04 -16.40 0.59
CA GLU A 114 -1.78 -17.17 0.58
C GLU A 114 -1.82 -18.30 -0.46
N SER A 115 -2.94 -19.01 -0.58
CA SER A 115 -3.12 -20.05 -1.60
C SER A 115 -2.97 -19.49 -3.03
N GLN A 116 -3.45 -18.27 -3.30
CA GLN A 116 -3.32 -17.63 -4.60
C GLN A 116 -1.88 -17.20 -4.88
N MET A 117 -1.12 -16.80 -3.84
CA MET A 117 0.31 -16.48 -4.02
C MET A 117 1.13 -17.70 -4.42
N ASN A 118 0.79 -18.89 -3.90
CA ASN A 118 1.47 -20.13 -4.30
C ASN A 118 1.25 -20.48 -5.78
N ASP A 119 0.13 -20.05 -6.36
CA ASP A 119 -0.18 -20.25 -7.78
C ASP A 119 0.40 -19.16 -8.68
N MET A 120 0.88 -18.04 -8.10
CA MET A 120 1.57 -16.99 -8.85
C MET A 120 2.95 -17.51 -9.26
N ARG A 121 3.03 -18.08 -10.46
CA ARG A 121 4.31 -18.42 -11.09
C ARG A 121 5.15 -17.16 -11.21
N VAL A 122 6.34 -17.19 -10.62
CA VAL A 122 7.37 -16.17 -10.82
C VAL A 122 7.56 -16.01 -12.33
N TRP A 123 7.19 -14.85 -12.87
CA TRP A 123 7.58 -14.48 -14.21
C TRP A 123 9.05 -14.09 -14.12
N ASP A 124 9.92 -15.05 -14.41
CA ASP A 124 11.35 -14.80 -14.54
C ASP A 124 11.55 -13.85 -15.74
N PRO A 125 12.24 -12.70 -15.56
CA PRO A 125 12.37 -11.67 -16.60
C PRO A 125 13.16 -12.10 -17.83
#